data_AF-A0A6P2RXX3-F1
#
_entry.id   AF-A0A6P2RXX3-F1
#
_cell.length_a   1.000
_cell.length_b   1.000
_cell.length_c   1.000
_cell.angle_alpha   90.00
_cell.angle_beta   90.00
_cell.angle_gamma   90.00
#
_symmetry.space_group_name_H-M   'P 1'
#
loop_
_entity.id
_entity.type
_entity.pdbx_description
1 polymer ?
#
loop_
_entity_poly.entity_id
_entity_poly.type
_entity_poly.pdbx_seq_one_letter_code
_entity_poly.pdbx_strand_id
1 'polypeptide(L)'
;MRFDRTVRYEAYIWTSRKEQAFLNRHKRVARKLERDCPLFADQLAPAPETDVEAEKALRIARARKGEQRMRDHDASVWRKGRASYFACDPEMRERIMAEWRVWPGPAKPLYFVYVIEKHNGVGEERTRRMRAREAEIRAAVLPMLNIQGDLLGT
;
A
#
# COMPACT_ATOMS: atom_id res chain seq x y z
N MET A 1 -20.58 15.35 -8.64
CA MET A 1 -19.15 14.96 -8.72
C MET A 1 -19.07 13.56 -9.34
N ARG A 2 -18.17 13.34 -10.29
CA ARG A 2 -18.01 12.08 -11.02
C ARG A 2 -17.21 11.09 -10.18
N PHE A 3 -17.69 9.87 -9.94
CA PHE A 3 -16.94 8.80 -9.27
C PHE A 3 -17.22 7.46 -9.92
N ASP A 4 -16.22 6.60 -9.97
CA ASP A 4 -16.37 5.24 -10.49
C ASP A 4 -17.29 4.43 -9.57
N ARG A 5 -18.08 3.54 -10.16
CA ARG A 5 -18.93 2.64 -9.37
C ARG A 5 -18.06 1.62 -8.65
N THR A 6 -18.21 1.51 -7.32
CA THR A 6 -17.54 0.46 -6.56
C THR A 6 -18.11 -0.90 -6.95
N VAL A 7 -17.24 -1.80 -7.41
CA VAL A 7 -17.59 -3.20 -7.68
C VAL A 7 -17.94 -3.88 -6.36
N ARG A 8 -19.02 -4.66 -6.35
CA ARG A 8 -19.41 -5.40 -5.14
C ARG A 8 -18.39 -6.48 -4.88
N TYR A 9 -17.87 -6.51 -3.66
CA TYR A 9 -17.00 -7.61 -3.22
C TYR A 9 -17.75 -8.94 -3.25
N GLU A 10 -17.22 -9.90 -4.00
CA GLU A 10 -17.65 -11.30 -3.95
C GLU A 10 -16.88 -12.07 -2.88
N ALA A 11 -17.49 -13.13 -2.34
CA ALA A 11 -16.87 -13.92 -1.30
C ALA A 11 -15.52 -14.51 -1.74
N TYR A 12 -14.61 -14.70 -0.77
CA TYR A 12 -13.31 -15.30 -1.06
C TYR A 12 -13.49 -16.74 -1.51
N ILE A 13 -13.07 -17.05 -2.74
CA ILE A 13 -13.18 -18.39 -3.32
C ILE A 13 -11.95 -19.21 -2.96
N TRP A 14 -12.13 -20.27 -2.16
CA TRP A 14 -11.10 -21.29 -1.93
C TRP A 14 -11.14 -22.31 -3.08
N THR A 15 -10.04 -22.46 -3.80
CA THR A 15 -9.95 -23.38 -4.96
C THR A 15 -8.96 -24.50 -4.68
N SER A 16 -9.10 -25.63 -5.38
CA SER A 16 -8.17 -26.76 -5.26
C SER A 16 -6.72 -26.36 -5.51
N ARG A 17 -6.48 -25.40 -6.43
CA ARG A 17 -5.14 -24.84 -6.67
C ARG A 17 -4.59 -24.11 -5.44
N LYS A 18 -5.41 -23.35 -4.71
CA LYS A 18 -5.01 -22.64 -3.49
C LYS A 18 -4.69 -23.61 -2.36
N GLU A 19 -5.48 -24.68 -2.26
CA GLU A 19 -5.24 -25.76 -1.30
C GLU A 19 -3.93 -26.47 -1.55
N GLN A 20 -3.69 -26.92 -2.78
CA GLN A 20 -2.41 -27.53 -3.16
C GLN A 20 -1.22 -26.58 -2.95
N ALA A 21 -1.41 -25.28 -3.19
CA ALA A 21 -0.38 -24.29 -2.89
C ALA A 21 -0.12 -24.13 -1.38
N PHE A 22 -1.15 -24.29 -0.53
CA PHE A 22 -1.00 -24.32 0.91
C PHE A 22 -0.26 -25.57 1.37
N LEU A 23 -0.75 -26.76 0.99
CA LEU A 23 -0.13 -28.04 1.36
C LEU A 23 1.33 -28.12 0.93
N ASN A 24 1.68 -27.59 -0.26
CA ASN A 24 3.06 -27.57 -0.75
C ASN A 24 3.88 -26.35 -0.30
N ARG A 25 3.38 -25.51 0.61
CA ARG A 25 4.10 -24.31 1.09
C ARG A 25 5.43 -24.67 1.72
N HIS A 26 5.46 -25.66 2.60
CA HIS A 26 6.68 -26.11 3.29
C HIS A 26 7.79 -26.48 2.29
N LYS A 27 7.48 -27.24 1.23
CA LYS A 27 8.44 -27.60 0.16
C LYS A 27 9.02 -26.39 -0.55
N ARG A 28 8.20 -25.36 -0.82
CA ARG A 28 8.68 -24.11 -1.45
C ARG A 28 9.60 -23.33 -0.52
N VAL A 29 9.30 -23.30 0.78
CA VAL A 29 10.15 -22.63 1.77
C VAL A 29 11.47 -23.39 1.94
N ALA A 30 11.44 -24.72 2.04
CA ALA A 30 12.63 -25.56 2.12
C ALA A 30 13.57 -25.32 0.93
N ARG A 31 13.05 -25.37 -0.31
CA ARG A 31 13.85 -25.08 -1.52
C ARG A 31 14.45 -23.67 -1.52
N LYS A 32 13.71 -22.68 -0.99
CA LYS A 32 14.23 -21.31 -0.86
C LYS A 32 15.37 -21.26 0.14
N LEU A 33 15.24 -21.96 1.27
CA LEU A 33 16.27 -22.03 2.31
C LEU A 33 17.52 -22.77 1.82
N GLU A 34 17.37 -23.87 1.09
CA GLU A 34 18.50 -24.57 0.46
C GLU A 34 19.31 -23.64 -0.46
N ARG A 35 18.63 -22.74 -1.18
CA ARG A 35 19.27 -21.78 -2.08
C ARG A 35 19.89 -20.58 -1.35
N ASP A 36 19.14 -19.97 -0.43
CA ASP A 36 19.50 -18.68 0.18
C ASP A 36 20.31 -18.84 1.47
N CYS A 37 20.10 -19.93 2.21
CA CYS A 37 20.67 -20.22 3.53
C CYS A 37 21.08 -21.71 3.68
N PRO A 38 21.93 -22.27 2.80
CA PRO A 38 22.18 -23.71 2.73
C PRO A 38 22.68 -24.32 4.05
N LEU A 39 23.54 -23.62 4.78
CA LEU A 39 24.11 -24.10 6.06
C LEU A 39 23.08 -24.28 7.18
N PHE A 40 21.92 -23.60 7.08
CA PHE A 40 20.86 -23.62 8.08
C PHE A 40 19.54 -24.17 7.52
N ALA A 41 19.54 -24.68 6.29
CA ALA A 41 18.32 -25.06 5.60
C ALA A 41 17.52 -26.11 6.38
N ASP A 42 18.20 -27.13 6.91
CA ASP A 42 17.58 -28.20 7.68
C ASP A 42 17.05 -27.75 9.05
N GLN A 43 17.70 -26.75 9.66
CA GLN A 43 17.31 -26.21 10.97
C GLN A 43 16.13 -25.24 10.89
N LEU A 44 15.98 -24.57 9.74
CA LEU A 44 14.95 -23.56 9.49
C LEU A 44 13.78 -24.09 8.65
N ALA A 45 13.88 -25.33 8.14
CA ALA A 45 12.84 -25.94 7.33
C ALA A 45 11.53 -26.05 8.13
N PRO A 46 10.44 -25.42 7.65
CA PRO A 46 9.17 -25.49 8.36
C PRO A 46 8.55 -26.88 8.23
N ALA A 47 7.91 -27.35 9.31
CA ALA A 47 7.11 -28.55 9.28
C ALA A 47 5.92 -28.41 8.30
N PRO A 48 5.44 -29.51 7.70
CA PRO A 48 4.23 -29.50 6.89
C PRO A 48 3.01 -29.02 7.68
N GLU A 49 2.35 -27.97 7.21
CA GLU A 49 1.06 -27.53 7.74
C GLU A 49 -0.06 -28.27 7.01
N THR A 50 -0.91 -28.98 7.73
CA THR A 50 -1.91 -29.90 7.16
C THR A 50 -3.36 -29.49 7.43
N ASP A 51 -3.61 -28.55 8.33
CA ASP A 51 -4.96 -28.08 8.65
C ASP A 51 -5.49 -27.11 7.58
N VAL A 52 -6.11 -27.70 6.56
CA VAL A 52 -6.69 -26.97 5.43
C VAL A 52 -7.88 -26.11 5.86
N GLU A 53 -8.72 -26.59 6.76
CA GLU A 53 -9.93 -25.86 7.15
C GLU A 53 -9.60 -24.65 8.01
N ALA A 54 -8.61 -24.75 8.91
CA ALA A 54 -8.12 -23.59 9.65
C ALA A 54 -7.52 -22.51 8.72
N GLU A 55 -6.68 -22.90 7.76
CA GLU A 55 -6.12 -21.95 6.78
C GLU A 55 -7.21 -21.31 5.93
N LYS A 56 -8.18 -22.10 5.46
CA LYS A 56 -9.31 -21.61 4.67
C LYS A 56 -10.15 -20.60 5.46
N ALA A 57 -10.49 -20.91 6.71
CA ALA A 57 -11.20 -19.99 7.60
C ALA A 57 -10.40 -18.69 7.81
N LEU A 58 -9.10 -18.81 8.07
CA LEU A 58 -8.19 -17.67 8.23
C LEU A 58 -8.16 -16.78 6.98
N ARG A 59 -8.09 -17.39 5.79
CA ARG A 59 -8.04 -16.68 4.51
C ARG A 59 -9.32 -15.93 4.19
N ILE A 60 -10.47 -16.56 4.46
CA ILE A 60 -11.77 -15.91 4.31
C ILE A 60 -11.90 -14.73 5.28
N ALA A 61 -11.53 -14.91 6.55
CA ALA A 61 -11.57 -13.85 7.55
C ALA A 61 -10.65 -12.68 7.18
N ARG A 62 -9.42 -12.97 6.75
CA ARG A 62 -8.45 -11.95 6.27
C ARG A 62 -8.97 -11.20 5.06
N ALA A 63 -9.57 -11.88 4.09
CA ALA A 63 -10.12 -11.24 2.90
C ALA A 63 -11.25 -10.27 3.25
N ARG A 64 -12.19 -10.68 4.12
CA ARG A 64 -13.27 -9.81 4.63
C ARG A 64 -12.73 -8.60 5.38
N LYS A 65 -11.75 -8.80 6.28
CA LYS A 65 -11.12 -7.72 7.04
C LYS A 65 -10.36 -6.74 6.12
N GLY A 66 -9.68 -7.26 5.09
CA GLY A 66 -8.99 -6.45 4.09
C GLY A 66 -9.95 -5.57 3.30
N GLU A 67 -11.07 -6.14 2.86
CA GLU A 67 -12.13 -5.41 2.16
C GLU A 67 -12.71 -4.30 3.04
N GLN A 68 -13.06 -4.59 4.29
CA GLN A 68 -13.58 -3.58 5.22
C GLN A 68 -12.57 -2.45 5.44
N ARG A 69 -11.30 -2.80 5.67
CA ARG A 69 -10.22 -1.82 5.84
C ARG A 69 -10.09 -0.88 4.64
N MET A 70 -10.21 -1.42 3.42
CA MET A 70 -10.14 -0.60 2.21
C MET A 70 -11.32 0.37 2.12
N ARG A 71 -12.54 -0.09 2.42
CA ARG A 71 -13.73 0.77 2.46
C ARG A 71 -13.62 1.87 3.51
N ASP A 72 -13.13 1.53 4.70
CA ASP A 72 -12.92 2.49 5.77
C ASP A 72 -11.88 3.55 5.38
N HIS A 73 -10.80 3.12 4.71
CA HIS A 73 -9.79 4.00 4.16
C HIS A 73 -10.39 4.94 3.10
N ASP A 74 -11.08 4.41 2.10
CA ASP A 74 -11.72 5.21 1.04
C ASP A 74 -12.73 6.21 1.61
N ALA A 75 -13.55 5.79 2.58
CA ALA A 75 -14.50 6.67 3.26
C ALA A 75 -13.81 7.77 4.07
N SER A 76 -12.69 7.44 4.73
CA SER A 76 -11.88 8.40 5.49
C SER A 76 -11.23 9.44 4.56
N VAL A 77 -10.61 8.99 3.47
CA VAL A 77 -10.02 9.84 2.43
C VAL A 77 -11.08 10.74 1.82
N TRP A 78 -12.26 10.19 1.50
CA TRP A 78 -13.38 10.98 0.98
C TRP A 78 -13.84 12.06 1.96
N ARG A 79 -14.06 11.72 3.23
CA ARG A 79 -14.49 12.69 4.26
C ARG A 79 -13.48 13.84 4.39
N LYS A 80 -12.19 13.52 4.44
CA LYS A 80 -11.11 14.52 4.50
C LYS A 80 -11.07 15.40 3.26
N GLY A 81 -11.02 14.79 2.07
CA GLY A 81 -10.99 15.52 0.80
C GLY A 81 -12.21 16.41 0.61
N ARG A 82 -13.41 15.91 0.95
CA ARG A 82 -14.65 16.69 0.89
C ARG A 82 -14.58 17.90 1.82
N ALA A 83 -14.11 17.73 3.06
CA ALA A 83 -13.92 18.85 3.98
C ALA A 83 -12.94 19.89 3.42
N SER A 84 -11.80 19.45 2.89
CA SER A 84 -10.82 20.35 2.25
C SER A 84 -11.38 21.09 1.04
N TYR A 85 -12.16 20.41 0.19
CA TYR A 85 -12.82 21.04 -0.96
C TYR A 85 -13.79 22.14 -0.53
N PHE A 86 -14.59 21.91 0.51
CA PHE A 86 -15.55 22.91 0.99
C PHE A 86 -14.90 24.04 1.82
N ALA A 87 -13.66 23.88 2.25
CA ALA A 87 -12.88 24.96 2.85
C ALA A 87 -12.28 25.93 1.82
N CYS A 88 -12.23 25.55 0.53
CA CYS A 88 -11.79 26.42 -0.55
C CYS A 88 -12.87 27.46 -0.90
N ASP A 89 -12.42 28.61 -1.42
CA ASP A 89 -13.31 29.63 -1.96
C ASP A 89 -14.12 29.13 -3.18
N PRO A 90 -15.20 29.83 -3.59
CA PRO A 90 -16.02 29.43 -4.73
C PRO A 90 -15.24 29.28 -6.05
N GLU A 91 -14.34 30.21 -6.36
CA GLU A 91 -13.58 30.23 -7.62
C GLU A 91 -12.63 29.01 -7.73
N MET A 92 -11.94 28.68 -6.64
CA MET A 92 -11.06 27.53 -6.56
C MET A 92 -11.85 26.22 -6.67
N ARG A 93 -13.03 26.15 -6.05
CA ARG A 93 -13.93 25.00 -6.20
C ARG A 93 -14.37 24.80 -7.66
N GLU A 94 -14.64 25.88 -8.38
CA GLU A 94 -14.94 25.83 -9.83
C GLU A 94 -13.76 25.28 -10.63
N ARG A 95 -12.53 25.76 -10.37
CA ARG A 95 -11.31 25.25 -11.01
C ARG A 95 -11.08 23.77 -10.73
N ILE A 96 -11.22 23.34 -9.47
CA ILE A 96 -11.13 21.93 -9.07
C ILE A 96 -12.17 21.08 -9.81
N MET A 97 -13.42 21.55 -9.88
CA MET A 97 -14.49 20.81 -10.55
C MET A 97 -14.33 20.77 -12.07
N ALA A 98 -13.80 21.82 -12.69
CA ALA A 98 -13.47 21.85 -14.10
C ALA A 98 -12.42 20.78 -14.43
N GLU A 99 -11.33 20.72 -13.67
CA GLU A 99 -10.30 19.68 -13.81
C GLU A 99 -10.86 18.27 -13.55
N TRP A 100 -11.65 18.10 -12.49
CA TRP A 100 -12.23 16.79 -12.16
C TRP A 100 -13.17 16.24 -13.24
N ARG A 101 -13.92 17.11 -13.93
CA ARG A 101 -14.84 16.70 -15.01
C ARG A 101 -14.09 16.06 -16.19
N VAL A 102 -12.91 16.57 -16.51
CA VAL A 102 -12.07 16.11 -17.65
C VAL A 102 -10.95 15.16 -17.21
N TRP A 103 -10.95 14.71 -15.95
CA TRP A 103 -9.92 13.84 -15.40
C TRP A 103 -9.78 12.54 -16.24
N PRO A 104 -8.56 12.16 -16.69
CA PRO A 104 -8.36 10.99 -17.54
C PRO A 104 -8.22 9.68 -16.75
N GLY A 105 -7.97 9.75 -15.45
CA GLY A 105 -7.73 8.58 -14.60
C GLY A 105 -8.98 8.02 -13.93
N PRO A 106 -8.81 7.01 -13.05
CA PRO A 106 -9.90 6.48 -12.24
C PRO A 106 -10.54 7.58 -11.39
N ALA A 107 -11.87 7.64 -11.36
CA ALA A 107 -12.61 8.60 -10.57
C ALA A 107 -12.82 8.08 -9.14
N LYS A 108 -11.71 7.92 -8.40
CA LYS A 108 -11.72 7.48 -6.99
C LYS A 108 -11.50 8.65 -6.02
N PRO A 109 -11.95 8.56 -4.75
CA PRO A 109 -11.78 9.62 -3.76
C PRO A 109 -10.34 10.11 -3.62
N LEU A 110 -9.37 9.20 -3.63
CA LEU A 110 -7.93 9.53 -3.56
C LEU A 110 -7.50 10.51 -4.66
N TYR A 111 -7.92 10.27 -5.91
CA TYR A 111 -7.55 11.13 -7.04
C TYR A 111 -8.28 12.46 -7.00
N PHE A 112 -9.51 12.49 -6.47
CA PHE A 112 -10.19 13.75 -6.24
C PHE A 112 -9.45 14.60 -5.19
N VAL A 113 -8.99 13.98 -4.09
CA VAL A 113 -8.15 14.65 -3.08
C VAL A 113 -6.87 15.17 -3.72
N TYR A 114 -6.22 14.40 -4.59
CA TYR A 114 -5.05 14.87 -5.34
C TYR A 114 -5.35 16.15 -6.15
N VAL A 115 -6.47 16.20 -6.89
CA VAL A 115 -6.86 17.41 -7.63
C VAL A 115 -7.12 18.57 -6.68
N ILE A 116 -7.82 18.35 -5.57
CA ILE A 116 -8.04 19.40 -4.55
C ILE A 116 -6.70 19.94 -4.03
N GLU A 117 -5.78 19.04 -3.67
CA GLU A 117 -4.48 19.37 -3.07
C GLU A 117 -3.55 20.11 -4.04
N LYS A 118 -3.73 19.92 -5.35
CA LYS A 118 -3.05 20.68 -6.40
C LYS A 118 -3.48 22.15 -6.43
N HIS A 119 -4.74 22.44 -6.14
CA HIS A 119 -5.28 23.80 -6.20
C HIS A 119 -5.19 24.55 -4.87
N ASN A 120 -5.27 23.85 -3.73
CA ASN A 120 -5.28 24.48 -2.40
C ASN A 120 -3.89 24.65 -1.75
N GLY A 121 -2.80 24.26 -2.44
CA GLY A 121 -1.42 24.37 -1.96
C GLY A 121 -0.99 23.34 -0.91
N VAL A 122 -1.90 22.51 -0.37
CA VAL A 122 -1.57 21.48 0.63
C VAL A 122 -0.63 20.42 0.05
N GLY A 123 -0.80 20.07 -1.23
CA GLY A 123 0.08 19.12 -1.92
C GLY A 123 1.52 19.62 -2.03
N GLU A 124 1.69 20.91 -2.37
CA GLU A 124 2.99 21.55 -2.47
C GLU A 124 3.69 21.62 -1.12
N GLU A 125 2.96 22.02 -0.07
CA GLU A 125 3.49 22.08 1.30
C GLU A 125 3.90 20.70 1.82
N ARG A 126 3.10 19.65 1.55
CA ARG A 126 3.48 18.28 1.89
C ARG A 126 4.77 17.88 1.18
N THR A 127 4.89 18.20 -0.10
CA THR A 127 6.09 17.87 -0.90
C THR A 127 7.32 18.61 -0.39
N ARG A 128 7.18 19.90 -0.04
CA ARG A 128 8.23 20.71 0.59
C ARG A 128 8.75 20.06 1.87
N ARG A 129 7.85 19.68 2.78
CA ARG A 129 8.21 19.00 4.04
C ARG A 129 8.90 17.65 3.83
N MET A 130 8.43 16.87 2.86
CA MET A 130 9.08 15.59 2.52
C MET A 130 10.51 15.79 2.03
N ARG A 131 10.73 16.74 1.11
CA ARG A 131 12.08 17.07 0.62
C ARG A 131 13.01 17.58 1.72
N ALA A 132 12.51 18.41 2.62
CA ALA A 132 13.28 18.89 3.77
C ALA A 132 13.72 17.72 4.65
N ARG A 133 12.80 16.82 5.00
CA ARG A 133 13.10 15.62 5.78
C ARG A 133 14.07 14.66 5.08
N GLU A 134 13.93 14.47 3.77
CA GLU A 134 14.87 13.67 2.99
C GLU A 134 16.28 14.29 2.98
N ALA A 135 16.38 15.61 2.88
CA ALA A 135 17.65 16.32 2.96
C ALA A 135 18.31 16.16 4.34
N GLU A 136 17.54 16.27 5.43
CA GLU A 136 18.01 16.02 6.80
C GLU A 136 18.56 14.59 6.96
N ILE A 137 17.79 13.58 6.54
CA ILE A 137 18.21 12.18 6.61
C ILE A 137 19.48 11.97 5.77
N ARG A 138 19.51 12.50 4.54
CA ARG A 138 20.67 12.38 3.67
C ARG A 138 21.91 13.04 4.28
N ALA A 139 21.76 14.22 4.88
CA ALA A 139 22.86 14.93 5.55
C ALA A 139 23.39 14.16 6.77
N ALA A 140 22.53 13.46 7.50
CA ALA A 140 22.94 12.62 8.63
C ALA A 140 23.62 11.31 8.19
N VAL A 141 23.15 10.69 7.09
CA VAL A 141 23.62 9.38 6.64
C VAL A 141 24.88 9.46 5.78
N LEU A 142 25.03 10.48 4.92
CA LEU A 142 26.19 10.61 4.02
C LEU A 142 27.54 10.57 4.75
N PRO A 143 27.75 11.29 5.88
CA PRO A 143 29.00 11.20 6.64
C PRO A 143 29.27 9.81 7.21
N MET A 144 28.22 9.08 7.64
CA MET A 144 28.36 7.71 8.18
C MET A 144 28.78 6.69 7.11
N LEU A 145 28.32 6.88 5.86
CA LEU A 145 28.71 6.03 4.73
C LEU A 145 30.18 6.26 4.34
N ASN A 146 30.66 7.50 4.39
CA ASN A 146 32.07 7.80 4.12
C ASN A 146 33.01 7.16 5.16
N ILE A 147 32.60 7.12 6.44
CA ILE A 147 33.38 6.43 7.50
C ILE A 147 33.45 4.91 7.26
N GLN A 148 32.39 4.29 6.73
CA GLN A 148 32.41 2.86 6.36
C GLN A 148 33.27 2.57 5.12
N GLY A 149 33.32 3.50 4.16
CA GLY A 149 34.21 3.40 3.00
C GLY A 149 35.68 3.45 3.39
N ASP A 150 36.04 4.29 4.36
CA ASP A 150 37.41 4.36 4.91
C ASP A 150 37.79 3.12 5.73
N LEU A 151 36.83 2.44 6.38
CA LEU A 151 37.06 1.18 7.10
C LEU A 151 37.23 -0.04 6.18
N LEU A 152 36.83 0.07 4.91
CA LEU A 152 37.00 -0.95 3.87
C LEU A 152 38.08 -0.56 2.83
N GLY A 153 38.93 0.41 3.16
CA GLY A 153 40.04 0.85 2.32
C GLY A 153 40.92 -0.31 1.85
N THR A 154 41.20 -0.30 0.54
CA THR A 154 42.33 -0.91 -0.19
C THR A 154 43.22 -1.91 0.54
#